data_AF-A0A7I4EA94-F1
#
_entry.id   AF-A0A7I4EA94-F1
#
_cell.length_a   1.000
_cell.length_b   1.000
_cell.length_c   1.000
_cell.angle_alpha   90.00
_cell.angle_beta   90.00
_cell.angle_gamma   90.00
#
_symmetry.space_group_name_H-M   'P 1'
#
loop_
_entity.id
_entity.type
_entity.pdbx_description
1 polymer ?
#
loop_
_entity_poly.entity_id
_entity_poly.type
_entity_poly.pdbx_seq_one_letter_code
_entity_poly.pdbx_strand_id
1 'polypeptide(L)'
;MEELGINAAGGSNVAGQGAPPPAACAPRSPSLRKQLSPLRDEGSSSPTIVLTPVVEAPFDEPIAPLPPLAPSLQPLPEDQPLTEDEEDEDIADVQEVETVASAFDRVPPRPSRESSSSRYSPLPWQGHFDEDKMVAIPDSDDIFHVYLAGTEGPVVFCLHGGGYTGLSFALIAGKMKEKVRVVAMDMRGHGQSKTSDDTDLSAETQCQDVLNVVSAMYGREPPAIILIGHSMGGAIAVRVAAKRALPTLAGLVVIDVVEGTAMASLVHMQRILANRQLHFPSVEKAIEWSVRGGGSLQNPESARISVPSTLKFDADRKCYVWLTALEESEAHWRG
;
A
#
# COMPACT_ATOMS: atom_id res chain seq x y z
N MET A 1 -62.01 -40.59 -27.47
CA MET A 1 -61.79 -40.75 -28.92
C MET A 1 -60.29 -40.77 -29.13
N GLU A 2 -59.79 -41.91 -29.63
CA GLU A 2 -58.45 -42.24 -30.16
C GLU A 2 -57.22 -41.96 -29.26
N GLU A 3 -56.58 -42.95 -28.61
CA GLU A 3 -55.73 -44.09 -29.08
C GLU A 3 -54.44 -43.73 -29.85
N LEU A 4 -53.30 -44.22 -29.30
CA LEU A 4 -52.17 -44.96 -29.89
C LEU A 4 -50.88 -44.61 -29.11
N GLY A 5 -50.33 -45.47 -28.24
CA GLY A 5 -49.48 -46.64 -28.55
C GLY A 5 -47.99 -46.21 -28.51
N ILE A 6 -47.01 -46.88 -27.88
CA ILE A 6 -46.64 -48.30 -27.91
C ILE A 6 -45.60 -48.61 -26.80
N ASN A 7 -45.86 -49.72 -26.09
CA ASN A 7 -45.03 -50.79 -25.46
C ASN A 7 -43.69 -50.61 -24.73
N ALA A 8 -43.66 -51.36 -23.63
CA ALA A 8 -42.53 -51.82 -22.84
C ALA A 8 -42.15 -53.30 -23.14
N ALA A 9 -40.96 -53.67 -22.62
CA ALA A 9 -40.62 -54.93 -21.93
C ALA A 9 -39.96 -56.12 -22.67
N GLY A 10 -38.99 -56.70 -21.95
CA GLY A 10 -38.38 -58.04 -22.11
C GLY A 10 -36.84 -57.96 -22.22
N GLY A 11 -35.98 -58.42 -21.31
CA GLY A 11 -36.08 -59.33 -20.17
C GLY A 11 -35.32 -60.64 -20.44
N SER A 12 -34.10 -60.83 -19.88
CA SER A 12 -33.57 -62.15 -19.45
C SER A 12 -32.19 -62.07 -18.77
N ASN A 13 -32.07 -62.79 -17.65
CA ASN A 13 -30.95 -63.04 -16.73
C ASN A 13 -29.78 -63.83 -17.34
N VAL A 14 -28.54 -63.66 -16.82
CA VAL A 14 -27.68 -64.74 -16.27
C VAL A 14 -26.69 -64.16 -15.22
N ALA A 15 -26.47 -64.93 -14.15
CA ALA A 15 -25.63 -64.67 -12.97
C ALA A 15 -24.10 -64.80 -13.21
N GLY A 16 -23.31 -64.18 -12.33
CA GLY A 16 -21.87 -64.47 -12.21
C GLY A 16 -21.10 -63.54 -11.26
N GLN A 17 -20.93 -64.00 -10.00
CA GLN A 17 -19.72 -63.94 -9.14
C GLN A 17 -18.77 -62.73 -9.35
N GLY A 18 -18.48 -61.85 -8.39
CA GLY A 18 -18.06 -62.08 -7.01
C GLY A 18 -16.99 -61.03 -6.70
N ALA A 19 -17.19 -60.24 -5.65
CA ALA A 19 -16.28 -59.15 -5.25
C ALA A 19 -14.98 -59.69 -4.60
N PRO A 20 -13.81 -59.08 -4.83
CA PRO A 20 -12.63 -59.30 -3.99
C PRO A 20 -12.60 -58.35 -2.77
N PRO A 21 -12.22 -58.86 -1.56
CA PRO A 21 -12.15 -58.11 -0.30
C PRO A 21 -10.81 -57.34 -0.11
N PRO A 22 -10.71 -56.46 0.92
CA PRO A 22 -9.61 -55.51 1.08
C PRO A 22 -8.31 -56.12 1.63
N ALA A 23 -7.18 -55.49 1.27
CA ALA A 23 -5.84 -55.89 1.65
C ALA A 23 -5.58 -55.79 3.16
N ALA A 24 -5.10 -56.91 3.72
CA ALA A 24 -4.81 -57.09 5.12
C ALA A 24 -3.40 -56.62 5.52
N CYS A 25 -3.33 -56.13 6.76
CA CYS A 25 -2.15 -55.74 7.53
C CYS A 25 -1.56 -56.95 8.29
N ALA A 26 -0.23 -57.08 8.34
CA ALA A 26 0.56 -57.83 9.37
C ALA A 26 2.09 -57.74 9.06
N PRO A 27 3.01 -58.07 9.99
CA PRO A 27 3.13 -57.69 11.39
C PRO A 27 4.56 -57.17 11.75
N ARG A 28 4.75 -56.75 13.02
CA ARG A 28 5.96 -56.14 13.60
C ARG A 28 7.06 -57.14 14.04
N SER A 29 8.32 -56.76 13.75
CA SER A 29 9.59 -56.87 14.55
C SER A 29 10.22 -58.26 14.84
N PRO A 30 11.57 -58.33 14.97
CA PRO A 30 12.21 -58.08 16.27
C PRO A 30 13.54 -57.27 16.26
N SER A 31 13.84 -56.76 17.46
CA SER A 31 15.03 -56.03 17.94
C SER A 31 16.40 -56.55 17.51
N LEU A 32 17.33 -55.62 17.25
CA LEU A 32 18.77 -55.85 17.40
C LEU A 32 19.44 -54.60 18.01
N ARG A 33 19.77 -54.71 19.29
CA ARG A 33 20.71 -53.84 20.00
C ARG A 33 22.10 -53.94 19.36
N LYS A 34 22.75 -52.82 19.07
CA LYS A 34 24.21 -52.70 19.11
C LYS A 34 24.62 -51.39 19.79
N GLN A 35 25.71 -51.51 20.53
CA GLN A 35 26.23 -50.64 21.58
C GLN A 35 26.73 -49.27 21.11
N LEU A 36 26.69 -48.30 22.04
CA LEU A 36 27.37 -46.99 21.95
C LEU A 36 28.89 -47.14 21.96
N SER A 37 29.59 -46.24 21.24
CA SER A 37 30.70 -45.39 21.74
C SER A 37 31.19 -44.41 20.64
N PRO A 38 31.82 -43.27 21.00
CA PRO A 38 31.52 -41.97 20.40
C PRO A 38 32.56 -41.49 19.37
N LEU A 39 32.12 -40.70 18.41
CA LEU A 39 33.00 -39.93 17.51
C LEU A 39 32.66 -38.45 17.59
N ARG A 40 33.64 -37.74 18.14
CA ARG A 40 34.02 -36.31 18.08
C ARG A 40 33.15 -35.43 17.17
N ASP A 41 32.57 -34.41 17.79
CA ASP A 41 31.93 -33.28 17.13
C ASP A 41 32.91 -32.10 17.14
N GLU A 42 33.36 -31.69 15.96
CA GLU A 42 34.20 -30.51 15.73
C GLU A 42 33.37 -29.51 14.92
N GLY A 43 33.00 -28.39 15.56
CA GLY A 43 32.89 -27.08 14.93
C GLY A 43 31.78 -26.86 13.89
N SER A 44 30.60 -26.43 14.35
CA SER A 44 29.73 -25.55 13.56
C SER A 44 29.18 -24.44 14.44
N SER A 45 29.78 -23.25 14.31
CA SER A 45 29.37 -22.01 14.95
C SER A 45 28.09 -21.48 14.31
N SER A 46 26.95 -21.67 14.98
CA SER A 46 25.73 -20.91 14.72
C SER A 46 25.46 -20.01 15.93
N PRO A 47 25.36 -18.68 15.78
CA PRO A 47 25.09 -17.82 16.93
C PRO A 47 23.62 -17.95 17.33
N THR A 48 23.37 -18.66 18.43
CA THR A 48 22.10 -18.62 19.16
C THR A 48 21.95 -17.24 19.82
N ILE A 49 21.08 -16.40 19.29
CA ILE A 49 20.67 -15.15 19.96
C ILE A 49 19.69 -15.53 21.07
N VAL A 50 20.16 -15.52 22.32
CA VAL A 50 19.32 -15.61 23.50
C VAL A 50 18.81 -14.20 23.80
N LEU A 51 17.54 -13.94 23.53
CA LEU A 51 16.86 -12.71 23.95
C LEU A 51 16.50 -12.83 25.43
N THR A 52 17.19 -12.09 26.29
CA THR A 52 16.77 -11.85 27.67
C THR A 52 15.55 -10.91 27.70
N PRO A 53 14.55 -11.15 28.56
CA PRO A 53 13.41 -10.25 28.69
C PRO A 53 13.85 -8.91 29.28
N VAL A 54 13.53 -7.82 28.60
CA VAL A 54 13.67 -6.46 29.13
C VAL A 54 12.57 -6.24 30.15
N VAL A 55 12.97 -6.00 31.40
CA VAL A 55 12.08 -5.62 32.49
C VAL A 55 11.65 -4.17 32.26
N GLU A 56 10.34 -3.93 32.16
CA GLU A 56 9.78 -2.58 32.06
C GLU A 56 10.14 -1.75 33.30
N ALA A 57 10.71 -0.57 33.09
CA ALA A 57 10.87 0.44 34.13
C ALA A 57 9.58 1.26 34.24
N PRO A 58 9.06 1.53 35.46
CA PRO A 58 7.87 2.37 35.63
C PRO A 58 8.22 3.84 35.35
N PHE A 59 7.52 4.45 34.39
CA PHE A 59 7.55 5.89 34.14
C PHE A 59 6.59 6.59 35.10
N ASP A 60 7.13 7.16 36.18
CA ASP A 60 6.45 8.17 36.98
C ASP A 60 7.50 9.24 37.37
N GLU A 61 7.73 10.19 36.48
CA GLU A 61 8.36 11.48 36.83
C GLU A 61 7.59 12.64 36.18
N PRO A 62 7.39 13.77 36.89
CA PRO A 62 6.60 14.89 36.42
C PRO A 62 7.34 15.74 35.38
N ILE A 63 6.62 16.12 34.33
CA ILE A 63 7.08 16.96 33.21
C ILE A 63 7.47 18.36 33.71
N ALA A 64 8.71 18.76 33.46
CA ALA A 64 9.20 20.11 33.73
C ALA A 64 8.53 21.17 32.81
N PRO A 65 8.23 22.39 33.30
CA PRO A 65 7.54 23.40 32.50
C PRO A 65 8.44 24.01 31.42
N LEU A 66 7.83 24.31 30.26
CA LEU A 66 8.47 24.92 29.10
C LEU A 66 8.99 26.36 29.39
N PRO A 67 10.11 26.78 28.77
CA PRO A 67 10.64 28.14 28.93
C PRO A 67 9.79 29.19 28.19
N PRO A 68 9.79 30.46 28.65
CA PRO A 68 8.97 31.52 28.05
C PRO A 68 9.51 32.01 26.70
N LEU A 69 8.58 32.41 25.82
CA LEU A 69 8.82 32.99 24.50
C LEU A 69 9.62 34.31 24.58
N ALA A 70 10.60 34.46 23.68
CA ALA A 70 11.43 35.66 23.53
C ALA A 70 10.62 36.86 22.98
N PRO A 71 10.98 38.11 23.34
CA PRO A 71 10.20 39.30 22.97
C PRO A 71 10.47 39.80 21.53
N SER A 72 9.43 40.44 21.00
CA SER A 72 9.29 41.03 19.66
C SER A 72 10.42 41.98 19.24
N LEU A 73 10.88 41.83 18.00
CA LEU A 73 11.82 42.75 17.33
C LEU A 73 11.13 44.08 17.00
N GLN A 74 11.83 45.20 17.24
CA GLN A 74 11.41 46.57 16.95
C GLN A 74 11.72 47.00 15.50
N PRO A 75 11.04 48.02 14.94
CA PRO A 75 11.24 48.48 13.56
C PRO A 75 12.43 49.45 13.41
N LEU A 76 13.07 49.43 12.24
CA LEU A 76 14.19 50.31 11.85
C LEU A 76 13.70 51.73 11.45
N PRO A 77 14.55 52.79 11.55
CA PRO A 77 14.12 54.18 11.45
C PRO A 77 14.05 54.73 10.01
N GLU A 78 13.19 55.74 9.86
CA GLU A 78 12.90 56.54 8.67
C GLU A 78 13.98 57.61 8.39
N ASP A 79 14.35 57.78 7.12
CA ASP A 79 15.27 58.84 6.66
C ASP A 79 14.54 60.18 6.47
N GLN A 80 15.19 61.28 6.89
CA GLN A 80 14.75 62.66 6.72
C GLN A 80 15.29 63.32 5.43
N PRO A 81 14.65 64.40 4.92
CA PRO A 81 14.89 64.96 3.58
C PRO A 81 15.83 66.19 3.58
N LEU A 82 16.45 66.46 2.42
CA LEU A 82 17.13 67.73 2.06
C LEU A 82 16.78 68.02 0.58
N THR A 83 15.86 68.95 0.29
CA THR A 83 16.03 70.38 -0.07
C THR A 83 16.80 70.66 -1.38
N GLU A 84 16.00 71.02 -2.39
CA GLU A 84 16.11 72.08 -3.42
C GLU A 84 17.48 72.71 -3.75
N ASP A 85 17.78 72.84 -5.05
CA ASP A 85 18.15 74.11 -5.69
C ASP A 85 18.03 74.01 -7.24
N GLU A 86 17.65 75.14 -7.84
CA GLU A 86 17.19 75.38 -9.22
C GLU A 86 18.32 75.65 -10.24
N GLU A 87 17.95 75.62 -11.54
CA GLU A 87 18.24 76.59 -12.62
C GLU A 87 18.67 75.99 -13.99
N ASP A 88 18.01 76.52 -15.02
CA ASP A 88 18.06 76.23 -16.46
C ASP A 88 19.33 76.75 -17.17
N GLU A 89 19.71 76.17 -18.32
CA GLU A 89 19.93 76.90 -19.59
C GLU A 89 20.33 75.97 -20.78
N ASP A 90 19.89 76.35 -21.97
CA ASP A 90 19.95 75.66 -23.27
C ASP A 90 21.35 75.55 -23.94
N ILE A 91 21.53 74.57 -24.84
CA ILE A 91 21.98 74.68 -26.26
C ILE A 91 22.55 73.35 -26.81
N ALA A 92 22.23 73.09 -28.09
CA ALA A 92 22.51 71.94 -28.94
C ALA A 92 24.00 71.55 -29.14
N ASP A 93 24.30 70.26 -29.35
CA ASP A 93 24.75 69.66 -30.63
C ASP A 93 25.02 68.14 -30.47
N VAL A 94 25.02 67.42 -31.59
CA VAL A 94 25.00 65.96 -31.75
C VAL A 94 26.38 65.33 -31.53
N GLN A 95 26.49 64.23 -30.76
CA GLN A 95 27.40 63.10 -31.06
C GLN A 95 27.15 61.88 -30.15
N GLU A 96 27.27 60.69 -30.77
CA GLU A 96 26.99 59.35 -30.24
C GLU A 96 27.69 59.05 -28.90
N VAL A 97 26.90 58.58 -27.92
CA VAL A 97 27.43 57.91 -26.73
C VAL A 97 26.56 56.68 -26.44
N GLU A 98 27.21 55.52 -26.37
CA GLU A 98 26.61 54.21 -26.12
C GLU A 98 25.71 54.24 -24.87
N THR A 99 24.44 53.88 -25.04
CA THR A 99 23.53 53.69 -23.92
C THR A 99 23.88 52.38 -23.20
N VAL A 100 24.71 52.51 -22.15
CA VAL A 100 24.79 51.49 -21.10
C VAL A 100 23.40 51.34 -20.48
N ALA A 101 22.75 50.21 -20.73
CA ALA A 101 21.45 49.88 -20.18
C ALA A 101 21.46 50.03 -18.65
N SER A 102 20.52 50.82 -18.12
CA SER A 102 20.34 51.06 -16.70
C SER A 102 20.24 49.74 -15.94
N ALA A 103 20.99 49.62 -14.83
CA ALA A 103 20.93 48.47 -13.93
C ALA A 103 19.53 48.26 -13.29
N PHE A 104 18.60 49.20 -13.47
CA PHE A 104 17.22 49.14 -13.02
C PHE A 104 16.24 48.55 -14.05
N ASP A 105 16.64 48.32 -15.30
CA ASP A 105 15.78 47.72 -16.34
C ASP A 105 15.82 46.18 -16.38
N ARG A 106 16.62 45.56 -15.52
CA ARG A 106 16.67 44.09 -15.42
C ARG A 106 15.73 43.61 -14.33
N VAL A 107 14.44 43.54 -14.66
CA VAL A 107 13.52 42.66 -13.93
C VAL A 107 14.09 41.24 -14.02
N PRO A 108 14.50 40.60 -12.90
CA PRO A 108 14.93 39.22 -12.95
C PRO A 108 13.77 38.39 -13.53
N PRO A 109 14.01 37.48 -14.49
CA PRO A 109 12.94 36.64 -14.98
C PRO A 109 12.33 35.92 -13.77
N ARG A 110 11.07 36.22 -13.47
CA ARG A 110 10.30 35.53 -12.43
C ARG A 110 10.40 34.05 -12.78
N PRO A 111 10.92 33.18 -11.88
CA PRO A 111 11.01 31.76 -12.18
C PRO A 111 9.63 31.30 -12.62
N SER A 112 9.57 30.57 -13.74
CA SER A 112 8.32 30.10 -14.33
C SER A 112 7.51 29.46 -13.21
N ARG A 113 6.44 30.13 -12.80
CA ARG A 113 5.54 29.62 -11.77
C ARG A 113 4.83 28.45 -12.43
N GLU A 114 5.37 27.24 -12.26
CA GLU A 114 4.72 26.00 -12.65
C GLU A 114 3.24 26.15 -12.30
N SER A 115 2.37 26.01 -13.30
CA SER A 115 0.95 26.04 -13.04
C SER A 115 0.66 24.98 -11.98
N SER A 116 -0.24 25.24 -11.04
CA SER A 116 -0.59 24.24 -10.01
C SER A 116 -0.97 22.89 -10.64
N SER A 117 -1.49 22.91 -11.87
CA SER A 117 -1.78 21.73 -12.69
C SER A 117 -0.53 20.90 -13.04
N SER A 118 0.59 21.53 -13.43
CA SER A 118 1.83 20.82 -13.76
C SER A 118 2.49 20.13 -12.55
N ARG A 119 2.38 20.74 -11.36
CA ARG A 119 2.95 20.20 -10.12
C ARG A 119 2.23 18.95 -9.63
N TYR A 120 0.94 18.84 -9.91
CA TYR A 120 0.07 17.74 -9.45
C TYR A 120 -0.37 16.82 -10.60
N SER A 121 0.31 16.87 -11.75
CA SER A 121 0.06 15.94 -12.85
C SER A 121 0.36 14.50 -12.44
N PRO A 122 -0.47 13.51 -12.82
CA PRO A 122 -0.21 12.11 -12.55
C PRO A 122 1.16 11.68 -13.07
N LEU A 123 1.83 10.80 -12.32
CA LEU A 123 3.06 10.14 -12.75
C LEU A 123 2.78 8.66 -13.05
N PRO A 124 3.41 8.10 -14.10
CA PRO A 124 3.35 6.67 -14.34
C PRO A 124 3.98 5.91 -13.18
N TRP A 125 3.47 4.70 -12.90
CA TRP A 125 4.13 3.79 -11.96
C TRP A 125 5.36 3.11 -12.58
N GLN A 126 5.43 3.11 -13.91
CA GLN A 126 6.57 2.58 -14.67
C GLN A 126 7.84 3.32 -14.27
N GLY A 127 8.82 2.57 -13.73
CA GLY A 127 10.02 3.08 -13.09
C GLY A 127 10.17 2.58 -11.66
N HIS A 128 9.05 2.39 -10.96
CA HIS A 128 9.00 1.83 -9.61
C HIS A 128 8.72 0.33 -9.61
N PHE A 129 7.77 -0.09 -10.44
CA PHE A 129 7.50 -1.50 -10.74
C PHE A 129 7.92 -1.82 -12.16
N ASP A 130 8.23 -3.09 -12.39
CA ASP A 130 8.72 -3.60 -13.66
C ASP A 130 7.56 -4.14 -14.52
N GLU A 131 6.55 -4.73 -13.88
CA GLU A 131 5.32 -5.19 -14.52
C GLU A 131 4.13 -5.19 -13.55
N ASP A 132 2.93 -5.36 -14.09
CA ASP A 132 1.70 -5.60 -13.36
C ASP A 132 1.01 -6.88 -13.87
N LYS A 133 0.21 -7.52 -13.00
CA LYS A 133 -0.42 -8.80 -13.32
C LYS A 133 -1.80 -8.92 -12.67
N MET A 134 -2.71 -9.52 -13.41
CA MET A 134 -4.00 -10.01 -12.90
C MET A 134 -3.86 -11.47 -12.48
N VAL A 135 -4.06 -11.74 -11.20
CA VAL A 135 -3.98 -13.07 -10.58
C VAL A 135 -5.39 -13.60 -10.37
N ALA A 136 -5.83 -14.51 -11.23
CA ALA A 136 -7.10 -15.22 -11.06
C ALA A 136 -6.98 -16.28 -9.97
N ILE A 137 -7.97 -16.33 -9.07
CA ILE A 137 -8.02 -17.32 -8.00
C ILE A 137 -8.71 -18.60 -8.51
N PRO A 138 -8.08 -19.78 -8.39
CA PRO A 138 -8.71 -21.03 -8.78
C PRO A 138 -10.05 -21.26 -8.05
N ASP A 139 -11.01 -21.84 -8.76
CA ASP A 139 -12.35 -22.17 -8.23
C ASP A 139 -13.16 -20.96 -7.71
N SER A 140 -12.78 -19.75 -8.13
CA SER A 140 -13.48 -18.49 -7.84
C SER A 140 -13.49 -17.59 -9.08
N ASP A 141 -14.42 -16.63 -9.11
CA ASP A 141 -14.44 -15.54 -10.10
C ASP A 141 -13.56 -14.34 -9.67
N ASP A 142 -12.88 -14.46 -8.51
CA ASP A 142 -12.03 -13.40 -7.96
C ASP A 142 -10.71 -13.25 -8.75
N ILE A 143 -10.38 -12.00 -9.10
CA ILE A 143 -9.15 -11.62 -9.78
C ILE A 143 -8.50 -10.48 -9.02
N PHE A 144 -7.28 -10.70 -8.55
CA PHE A 144 -6.52 -9.69 -7.82
C PHE A 144 -5.42 -9.09 -8.68
N HIS A 145 -5.30 -7.77 -8.62
CA HIS A 145 -4.25 -7.05 -9.30
C HIS A 145 -3.00 -6.93 -8.42
N VAL A 146 -1.82 -7.18 -8.99
CA VAL A 146 -0.54 -7.05 -8.29
C VAL A 146 0.47 -6.31 -9.16
N TYR A 147 1.25 -5.44 -8.52
CA TYR A 147 2.43 -4.82 -9.12
C TYR A 147 3.69 -5.56 -8.69
N LEU A 148 4.60 -5.82 -9.64
CA LEU A 148 5.79 -6.64 -9.45
C LEU A 148 7.05 -5.81 -9.72
N ALA A 149 8.05 -5.93 -8.85
CA ALA A 149 9.37 -5.33 -9.06
C ALA A 149 10.48 -6.25 -8.57
N GLY A 150 11.61 -6.28 -9.29
CA GLY A 150 12.77 -7.10 -8.93
C GLY A 150 12.58 -8.57 -9.28
N THR A 151 13.71 -9.27 -9.43
CA THR A 151 13.74 -10.65 -9.94
C THR A 151 14.39 -11.63 -8.97
N GLU A 152 15.13 -11.15 -7.97
CA GLU A 152 15.95 -11.97 -7.07
C GLU A 152 15.64 -11.71 -5.58
N GLY A 153 16.09 -12.63 -4.73
CA GLY A 153 15.96 -12.50 -3.27
C GLY A 153 14.58 -12.89 -2.72
N PRO A 154 14.32 -12.64 -1.43
CA PRO A 154 13.03 -12.92 -0.80
C PRO A 154 11.92 -12.06 -1.42
N VAL A 155 10.68 -12.50 -1.26
CA VAL A 155 9.50 -11.74 -1.68
C VAL A 155 9.08 -10.81 -0.55
N VAL A 156 9.00 -9.52 -0.82
CA VAL A 156 8.37 -8.52 0.03
C VAL A 156 6.94 -8.32 -0.48
N PHE A 157 5.97 -8.87 0.25
CA PHE A 157 4.56 -8.83 -0.13
C PHE A 157 3.85 -7.70 0.64
N CYS A 158 3.42 -6.68 -0.09
CA CYS A 158 2.94 -5.42 0.43
C CYS A 158 1.41 -5.31 0.39
N LEU A 159 0.80 -5.00 1.54
CA LEU A 159 -0.63 -4.81 1.73
C LEU A 159 -0.91 -3.34 2.09
N HIS A 160 -1.69 -2.64 1.27
CA HIS A 160 -1.96 -1.21 1.45
C HIS A 160 -3.02 -0.94 2.55
N GLY A 161 -3.13 0.34 2.94
CA GLY A 161 -4.16 0.78 3.87
C GLY A 161 -5.53 0.95 3.21
N GLY A 162 -6.60 1.08 3.99
CA GLY A 162 -7.95 1.29 3.45
C GLY A 162 -8.03 2.54 2.58
N GLY A 163 -8.67 2.43 1.41
CA GLY A 163 -8.87 3.50 0.44
C GLY A 163 -7.66 3.82 -0.43
N TYR A 164 -6.59 3.05 -0.28
CA TYR A 164 -5.37 3.13 -1.09
C TYR A 164 -5.27 1.92 -2.03
N THR A 165 -4.13 1.79 -2.71
CA THR A 165 -3.82 0.70 -3.64
C THR A 165 -2.37 0.24 -3.45
N GLY A 166 -1.97 -0.82 -4.16
CA GLY A 166 -0.59 -1.32 -4.21
C GLY A 166 0.43 -0.24 -4.61
N LEU A 167 0.02 0.77 -5.38
CA LEU A 167 0.88 1.89 -5.77
C LEU A 167 1.36 2.77 -4.59
N SER A 168 0.75 2.63 -3.41
CA SER A 168 1.28 3.25 -2.18
C SER A 168 2.71 2.83 -1.87
N PHE A 169 3.12 1.65 -2.34
CA PHE A 169 4.46 1.12 -2.15
C PHE A 169 5.43 1.43 -3.31
N ALA A 170 5.01 2.19 -4.33
CA ALA A 170 5.84 2.44 -5.52
C ALA A 170 7.24 2.98 -5.18
N LEU A 171 7.33 4.03 -4.38
CA LEU A 171 8.64 4.61 -4.03
C LEU A 171 9.53 3.64 -3.24
N ILE A 172 8.93 2.78 -2.42
CA ILE A 172 9.65 1.74 -1.67
C ILE A 172 10.10 0.63 -2.62
N ALA A 173 9.23 0.19 -3.53
CA ALA A 173 9.53 -0.82 -4.54
C ALA A 173 10.74 -0.42 -5.40
N GLY A 174 10.72 0.82 -5.92
CA GLY A 174 11.83 1.35 -6.72
C GLY A 174 13.18 1.36 -5.98
N LYS A 175 13.18 1.50 -4.65
CA LYS A 175 14.42 1.49 -3.83
C LYS A 175 14.91 0.09 -3.45
N MET A 176 14.04 -0.91 -3.49
CA MET A 176 14.35 -2.26 -3.00
C MET A 176 14.48 -3.30 -4.12
N LYS A 177 13.94 -3.03 -5.31
CA LYS A 177 13.84 -4.02 -6.41
C LYS A 177 15.17 -4.61 -6.90
N GLU A 178 16.30 -3.99 -6.56
CA GLU A 178 17.64 -4.54 -6.85
C GLU A 178 18.04 -5.70 -5.93
N LYS A 179 17.37 -5.89 -4.79
CA LYS A 179 17.77 -6.86 -3.74
C LYS A 179 16.68 -7.85 -3.36
N VAL A 180 15.43 -7.51 -3.63
CA VAL A 180 14.25 -8.30 -3.28
C VAL A 180 13.23 -8.24 -4.41
N ARG A 181 12.34 -9.23 -4.44
CA ARG A 181 11.13 -9.21 -5.27
C ARG A 181 10.02 -8.52 -4.49
N VAL A 182 9.46 -7.44 -5.01
CA VAL A 182 8.34 -6.74 -4.40
C VAL A 182 7.05 -7.15 -5.11
N VAL A 183 6.04 -7.52 -4.33
CA VAL A 183 4.68 -7.77 -4.79
C VAL A 183 3.77 -6.82 -4.04
N ALA A 184 3.23 -5.80 -4.70
CA ALA A 184 2.25 -4.90 -4.10
C ALA A 184 0.86 -5.24 -4.62
N MET A 185 0.03 -5.77 -3.73
CA MET A 185 -1.31 -6.25 -4.05
C MET A 185 -2.34 -5.14 -3.89
N ASP A 186 -3.25 -5.01 -4.86
CA ASP A 186 -4.51 -4.30 -4.67
C ASP A 186 -5.47 -5.22 -3.91
N MET A 187 -5.90 -4.80 -2.72
CA MET A 187 -6.83 -5.54 -1.88
C MET A 187 -8.23 -5.58 -2.51
N ARG A 188 -9.08 -6.49 -2.04
CA ARG A 188 -10.51 -6.58 -2.42
C ARG A 188 -11.17 -5.20 -2.38
N GLY A 189 -11.99 -4.89 -3.40
CA GLY A 189 -12.67 -3.59 -3.51
C GLY A 189 -11.75 -2.38 -3.71
N HIS A 190 -10.45 -2.58 -3.97
CA HIS A 190 -9.48 -1.52 -4.20
C HIS A 190 -8.73 -1.70 -5.53
N GLY A 191 -8.23 -0.58 -6.06
CA GLY A 191 -7.41 -0.54 -7.26
C GLY A 191 -8.08 -1.23 -8.45
N GLN A 192 -7.38 -2.18 -9.06
CA GLN A 192 -7.90 -2.92 -10.22
C GLN A 192 -8.39 -4.34 -9.88
N SER A 193 -8.33 -4.75 -8.61
CA SER A 193 -8.87 -6.02 -8.16
C SER A 193 -10.38 -6.07 -8.33
N LYS A 194 -10.90 -7.24 -8.72
CA LYS A 194 -12.33 -7.50 -8.92
C LYS A 194 -12.68 -8.81 -8.26
N THR A 195 -13.64 -8.77 -7.35
CA THR A 195 -14.09 -9.96 -6.65
C THR A 195 -15.58 -10.18 -6.84
N SER A 196 -16.02 -11.39 -6.51
CA SER A 196 -17.43 -11.80 -6.46
C SER A 196 -18.28 -10.91 -5.56
N ASP A 197 -17.68 -10.38 -4.48
CA ASP A 197 -18.28 -9.39 -3.59
C ASP A 197 -17.20 -8.43 -3.08
N ASP A 198 -17.10 -7.26 -3.72
CA ASP A 198 -16.13 -6.22 -3.34
C ASP A 198 -16.47 -5.52 -2.02
N THR A 199 -17.66 -5.79 -1.45
CA THR A 199 -18.15 -5.14 -0.23
C THR A 199 -17.82 -5.93 1.04
N ASP A 200 -17.58 -7.25 0.94
CA ASP A 200 -17.12 -8.07 2.08
C ASP A 200 -15.66 -7.77 2.40
N LEU A 201 -15.45 -6.69 3.15
CA LEU A 201 -14.15 -6.27 3.66
C LEU A 201 -13.90 -6.82 5.06
N SER A 202 -14.51 -7.96 5.43
CA SER A 202 -14.19 -8.63 6.67
C SER A 202 -12.73 -9.06 6.71
N ALA A 203 -12.12 -9.00 7.89
CA ALA A 203 -10.73 -9.37 8.05
C ALA A 203 -10.46 -10.84 7.70
N GLU A 204 -11.45 -11.73 7.89
CA GLU A 204 -11.32 -13.15 7.55
C GLU A 204 -11.21 -13.35 6.04
N THR A 205 -12.13 -12.73 5.27
CA THR A 205 -12.13 -12.76 3.80
C THR A 205 -10.84 -12.14 3.25
N GLN A 206 -10.45 -10.96 3.72
CA GLN A 206 -9.21 -10.31 3.28
C GLN A 206 -7.94 -11.14 3.60
N CYS A 207 -7.91 -11.85 4.75
CA CYS A 207 -6.81 -12.78 5.04
C CYS A 207 -6.78 -13.95 4.05
N GLN A 208 -7.95 -14.49 3.72
CA GLN A 208 -8.05 -15.60 2.78
C GLN A 208 -7.65 -15.18 1.37
N ASP A 209 -8.01 -13.97 0.95
CA ASP A 209 -7.60 -13.38 -0.33
C ASP A 209 -6.08 -13.33 -0.46
N VAL A 210 -5.36 -12.84 0.57
CA VAL A 210 -3.89 -12.79 0.58
C VAL A 210 -3.29 -14.19 0.43
N LEU A 211 -3.80 -15.17 1.17
CA LEU A 211 -3.34 -16.56 1.08
C LEU A 211 -3.61 -17.17 -0.30
N ASN A 212 -4.79 -16.89 -0.87
CA ASN A 212 -5.19 -17.35 -2.19
C ASN A 212 -4.28 -16.75 -3.28
N VAL A 213 -3.97 -15.45 -3.22
CA VAL A 213 -3.06 -14.79 -4.16
C VAL A 213 -1.65 -15.37 -4.06
N VAL A 214 -1.11 -15.54 -2.85
CA VAL A 214 0.22 -16.15 -2.66
C VAL A 214 0.25 -17.57 -3.23
N SER A 215 -0.79 -18.37 -2.96
CA SER A 215 -0.93 -19.73 -3.48
C SER A 215 -1.06 -19.75 -5.01
N ALA A 216 -1.85 -18.85 -5.60
CA ALA A 216 -2.02 -18.75 -7.05
C ALA A 216 -0.74 -18.31 -7.77
N MET A 217 0.08 -17.45 -7.13
CA MET A 217 1.34 -16.99 -7.70
C MET A 217 2.47 -18.01 -7.60
N TYR A 218 2.56 -18.74 -6.49
CA TYR A 218 3.75 -19.55 -6.17
C TYR A 218 3.46 -21.03 -5.89
N GLY A 219 2.20 -21.44 -5.88
CA GLY A 219 1.78 -22.80 -5.58
C GLY A 219 2.04 -23.21 -4.13
N ARG A 220 2.43 -24.48 -3.94
CA ARG A 220 2.57 -25.10 -2.61
C ARG A 220 3.89 -24.78 -1.92
N GLU A 221 4.87 -24.29 -2.65
CA GLU A 221 6.23 -24.02 -2.16
C GLU A 221 6.60 -22.56 -2.45
N PRO A 222 5.93 -21.60 -1.80
CA PRO A 222 6.28 -20.20 -1.96
C PRO A 222 7.73 -19.93 -1.53
N PRO A 223 8.40 -18.93 -2.11
CA PRO A 223 9.71 -18.50 -1.62
C PRO A 223 9.62 -17.94 -0.19
N ALA A 224 10.75 -17.57 0.40
CA ALA A 224 10.75 -16.80 1.65
C ALA A 224 9.98 -15.48 1.44
N ILE A 225 8.96 -15.24 2.25
CA ILE A 225 8.08 -14.06 2.18
C ILE A 225 8.29 -13.19 3.42
N ILE A 226 8.39 -11.88 3.21
CA ILE A 226 8.26 -10.85 4.23
C ILE A 226 6.95 -10.11 3.96
N LEU A 227 6.00 -10.18 4.89
CA LEU A 227 4.75 -9.42 4.77
C LEU A 227 4.96 -8.00 5.29
N ILE A 228 4.56 -7.01 4.51
CA ILE A 228 4.53 -5.60 4.94
C ILE A 228 3.10 -5.11 4.81
N GLY A 229 2.53 -4.57 5.88
CA GLY A 229 1.18 -4.03 5.86
C GLY A 229 1.10 -2.64 6.48
N HIS A 230 0.37 -1.74 5.83
CA HIS A 230 0.06 -0.41 6.34
C HIS A 230 -1.40 -0.32 6.81
N SER A 231 -1.64 0.21 8.01
CA SER A 231 -2.99 0.43 8.56
C SER A 231 -3.87 -0.84 8.43
N MET A 232 -4.98 -0.79 7.68
CA MET A 232 -5.81 -1.96 7.34
C MET A 232 -4.97 -3.17 6.88
N GLY A 233 -4.06 -2.98 5.91
CA GLY A 233 -3.18 -4.04 5.43
C GLY A 233 -2.23 -4.58 6.49
N GLY A 234 -1.84 -3.76 7.48
CA GLY A 234 -1.07 -4.19 8.64
C GLY A 234 -1.85 -5.11 9.56
N ALA A 235 -3.12 -4.79 9.84
CA ALA A 235 -4.01 -5.66 10.61
C ALA A 235 -4.23 -7.01 9.91
N ILE A 236 -4.40 -7.00 8.58
CA ILE A 236 -4.50 -8.24 7.78
C ILE A 236 -3.20 -9.02 7.81
N ALA A 237 -2.03 -8.37 7.65
CA ALA A 237 -0.73 -9.03 7.68
C ALA A 237 -0.49 -9.78 9.00
N VAL A 238 -0.83 -9.15 10.14
CA VAL A 238 -0.75 -9.78 11.47
C VAL A 238 -1.62 -11.02 11.55
N ARG A 239 -2.87 -10.96 11.07
CA ARG A 239 -3.80 -12.09 11.10
C ARG A 239 -3.35 -13.23 10.19
N VAL A 240 -2.85 -12.91 8.98
CA VAL A 240 -2.26 -13.91 8.07
C VAL A 240 -1.08 -14.61 8.74
N ALA A 241 -0.19 -13.86 9.41
CA ALA A 241 0.92 -14.43 10.16
C ALA A 241 0.45 -15.31 11.32
N ALA A 242 -0.57 -14.87 12.07
CA ALA A 242 -1.15 -15.60 13.20
C ALA A 242 -1.82 -16.92 12.77
N LYS A 243 -2.41 -16.98 11.58
CA LYS A 243 -2.98 -18.22 11.01
C LYS A 243 -1.92 -19.30 10.74
N ARG A 244 -0.63 -18.94 10.64
CA ARG A 244 0.49 -19.84 10.31
C ARG A 244 0.27 -20.67 9.02
N ALA A 245 -0.53 -20.14 8.10
CA ALA A 245 -0.84 -20.77 6.82
C ALA A 245 0.26 -20.55 5.76
N LEU A 246 1.24 -19.68 6.03
CA LEU A 246 2.42 -19.45 5.21
C LEU A 246 3.67 -19.92 5.96
N PRO A 247 4.10 -21.19 5.80
CA PRO A 247 5.29 -21.72 6.48
C PRO A 247 6.58 -20.99 6.10
N THR A 248 6.61 -20.32 4.95
CA THR A 248 7.77 -19.60 4.42
C THR A 248 7.80 -18.12 4.81
N LEU A 249 6.88 -17.69 5.69
CA LEU A 249 6.87 -16.35 6.24
C LEU A 249 8.12 -16.12 7.11
N ALA A 250 9.07 -15.36 6.58
CA ALA A 250 10.35 -15.05 7.19
C ALA A 250 10.31 -13.78 8.05
N GLY A 251 9.32 -12.90 7.83
CA GLY A 251 9.20 -11.65 8.59
C GLY A 251 7.85 -10.97 8.40
N LEU A 252 7.54 -10.10 9.36
CA LEU A 252 6.33 -9.27 9.37
C LEU A 252 6.72 -7.84 9.74
N VAL A 253 6.28 -6.88 8.92
CA VAL A 253 6.43 -5.45 9.15
C VAL A 253 5.06 -4.81 9.16
N VAL A 254 4.77 -4.07 10.23
CA VAL A 254 3.48 -3.41 10.42
C VAL A 254 3.72 -1.91 10.54
N ILE A 255 3.04 -1.14 9.70
CA ILE A 255 3.19 0.31 9.61
C ILE A 255 1.89 0.96 10.10
N ASP A 256 2.01 1.78 11.14
CA ASP A 256 0.92 2.62 11.67
C ASP A 256 -0.33 1.81 12.09
N VAL A 257 -0.11 0.70 12.80
CA VAL A 257 -1.16 -0.11 13.46
C VAL A 257 -0.81 -0.27 14.93
N VAL A 258 -1.70 0.17 15.81
CA VAL A 258 -1.59 -0.02 17.26
C VAL A 258 -2.97 -0.43 17.78
N GLU A 259 -3.11 -1.68 18.23
CA GLU A 259 -4.38 -2.29 18.63
C GLU A 259 -5.11 -1.51 19.75
N GLY A 260 -4.36 -0.93 20.71
CA GLY A 260 -4.92 -0.14 21.80
C GLY A 260 -5.39 1.27 21.43
N THR A 261 -4.85 1.87 20.37
CA THR A 261 -5.32 3.16 19.85
C THR A 261 -6.23 3.00 18.64
N ALA A 262 -6.26 1.83 17.97
CA ALA A 262 -7.06 1.61 16.77
C ALA A 262 -8.53 1.93 16.99
N MET A 263 -9.15 1.47 18.08
CA MET A 263 -10.55 1.77 18.40
C MET A 263 -10.79 3.26 18.69
N ALA A 264 -9.88 3.93 19.40
CA ALA A 264 -9.97 5.37 19.64
C ALA A 264 -9.73 6.19 18.35
N SER A 265 -8.88 5.67 17.46
CA SER A 265 -8.57 6.24 16.15
C SER A 265 -9.67 5.97 15.11
N LEU A 266 -10.52 4.95 15.28
CA LEU A 266 -11.67 4.72 14.39
C LEU A 266 -12.65 5.90 14.44
N VAL A 267 -12.87 6.50 15.62
CA VAL A 267 -13.70 7.70 15.76
C VAL A 267 -13.10 8.87 14.96
N HIS A 268 -11.78 8.97 14.94
CA HIS A 268 -11.07 9.96 14.13
C HIS A 268 -11.20 9.64 12.63
N MET A 269 -11.14 8.35 12.26
CA MET A 269 -11.30 7.92 10.87
C MET A 269 -12.72 8.19 10.34
N GLN A 270 -13.77 7.95 11.13
CA GLN A 270 -15.14 8.33 10.78
C GLN A 270 -15.25 9.83 10.51
N ARG A 271 -14.65 10.67 11.35
CA ARG A 271 -14.63 12.12 11.15
C ARG A 271 -13.82 12.53 9.92
N ILE A 272 -12.71 11.84 9.62
CA ILE A 272 -11.90 12.08 8.42
C ILE A 272 -12.71 11.74 7.17
N LEU A 273 -13.39 10.60 7.13
CA LEU A 273 -14.25 10.23 6.00
C LEU A 273 -15.43 11.18 5.84
N ALA A 274 -16.10 11.56 6.93
CA ALA A 274 -17.25 12.47 6.88
C ALA A 274 -16.90 13.87 6.32
N ASN A 275 -15.67 14.33 6.53
CA ASN A 275 -15.19 15.63 6.04
C ASN A 275 -14.38 15.52 4.73
N ARG A 276 -14.26 14.31 4.17
CA ARG A 276 -13.48 14.06 2.95
C ARG A 276 -14.16 14.71 1.76
N GLN A 277 -13.36 15.31 0.88
CA GLN A 277 -13.87 15.74 -0.42
C GLN A 277 -14.28 14.51 -1.24
N LEU A 278 -15.55 14.43 -1.61
CA LEU A 278 -16.13 13.26 -2.31
C LEU A 278 -15.99 13.34 -3.83
N HIS A 279 -15.89 14.55 -4.38
CA HIS A 279 -15.90 14.80 -5.82
C HIS A 279 -14.72 15.68 -6.23
N PHE A 280 -14.05 15.29 -7.31
CA PHE A 280 -12.95 16.04 -7.90
C PHE A 280 -13.22 16.33 -9.36
N PRO A 281 -13.01 17.57 -9.83
CA PRO A 281 -13.18 17.91 -11.24
C PRO A 281 -12.09 17.30 -12.13
N SER A 282 -10.92 16.95 -11.58
CA SER A 282 -9.83 16.29 -12.29
C SER A 282 -8.95 15.48 -11.33
N VAL A 283 -8.12 14.59 -11.87
CA VAL A 283 -7.16 13.78 -11.09
C VAL A 283 -6.12 14.69 -10.42
N GLU A 284 -5.65 15.73 -11.09
CA GLU A 284 -4.71 16.71 -10.51
C GLU A 284 -5.28 17.40 -9.28
N LYS A 285 -6.59 17.67 -9.26
CA LYS A 285 -7.26 18.24 -8.08
C LYS A 285 -7.39 17.24 -6.94
N ALA A 286 -7.58 15.96 -7.24
CA ALA A 286 -7.52 14.92 -6.22
C ALA A 286 -6.11 14.78 -5.62
N ILE A 287 -5.06 14.81 -6.47
CA ILE A 287 -3.66 14.79 -6.03
C ILE A 287 -3.34 16.04 -5.18
N GLU A 288 -3.71 17.23 -5.66
CA GLU A 288 -3.53 18.49 -4.93
C GLU A 288 -4.22 18.45 -3.56
N TRP A 289 -5.48 17.98 -3.50
CA TRP A 289 -6.22 17.82 -2.26
C TRP A 289 -5.55 16.82 -1.31
N SER A 290 -5.04 15.71 -1.85
CA SER A 290 -4.38 14.66 -1.07
C SER A 290 -3.10 15.14 -0.39
N VAL A 291 -2.44 16.16 -0.96
CA VAL A 291 -1.20 16.77 -0.43
C VAL A 291 -1.45 18.02 0.42
N ARG A 292 -2.40 18.89 0.02
CA ARG A 292 -2.58 20.22 0.65
C ARG A 292 -3.95 20.43 1.28
N GLY A 293 -4.98 19.77 0.76
CA GLY A 293 -6.39 20.13 0.98
C GLY A 293 -7.10 19.34 2.07
N GLY A 294 -6.41 18.46 2.79
CA GLY A 294 -6.97 17.64 3.86
C GLY A 294 -6.61 16.15 3.78
N GLY A 295 -5.86 15.71 2.75
CA GLY A 295 -5.30 14.36 2.73
C GLY A 295 -4.11 14.18 3.67
N SER A 296 -3.74 12.93 3.93
CA SER A 296 -2.63 12.55 4.81
C SER A 296 -1.28 12.45 4.08
N LEU A 297 -1.24 12.58 2.75
CA LEU A 297 -0.02 12.36 1.97
C LEU A 297 0.92 13.58 2.02
N GLN A 298 2.09 13.39 2.62
CA GLN A 298 3.11 14.44 2.71
C GLN A 298 4.06 14.48 1.50
N ASN A 299 4.19 13.38 0.78
CA ASN A 299 5.09 13.27 -0.37
C ASN A 299 4.32 13.50 -1.69
N PRO A 300 4.58 14.60 -2.42
CA PRO A 300 3.88 14.90 -3.67
C PRO A 300 4.16 13.89 -4.78
N GLU A 301 5.38 13.36 -4.88
CA GLU A 301 5.74 12.34 -5.87
C GLU A 301 4.95 11.06 -5.63
N SER A 302 4.90 10.60 -4.38
CA SER A 302 4.09 9.43 -4.00
C SER A 302 2.61 9.66 -4.33
N ALA A 303 2.07 10.84 -4.03
CA ALA A 303 0.67 11.17 -4.31
C ALA A 303 0.37 11.16 -5.82
N ARG A 304 1.27 11.69 -6.65
CA ARG A 304 1.11 11.71 -8.11
C ARG A 304 1.09 10.32 -8.74
N ILE A 305 1.73 9.34 -8.11
CA ILE A 305 1.75 7.94 -8.58
C ILE A 305 0.53 7.18 -8.03
N SER A 306 0.24 7.28 -6.73
CA SER A 306 -0.72 6.39 -6.07
C SER A 306 -2.17 6.89 -6.15
N VAL A 307 -2.43 8.18 -5.97
CA VAL A 307 -3.79 8.74 -5.92
C VAL A 307 -4.62 8.44 -7.18
N PRO A 308 -4.10 8.53 -8.42
CA PRO A 308 -4.90 8.23 -9.61
C PRO A 308 -5.62 6.87 -9.56
N SER A 309 -4.95 5.84 -9.02
CA SER A 309 -5.50 4.48 -8.92
C SER A 309 -6.60 4.31 -7.87
N THR A 310 -6.79 5.30 -7.00
CA THR A 310 -7.84 5.30 -5.96
C THR A 310 -9.15 5.94 -6.44
N LEU A 311 -9.19 6.40 -7.69
CA LEU A 311 -10.31 7.18 -8.24
C LEU A 311 -10.99 6.44 -9.39
N LYS A 312 -12.28 6.68 -9.54
CA LYS A 312 -13.06 6.30 -10.72
C LYS A 312 -13.79 7.51 -11.29
N PHE A 313 -13.99 7.52 -12.60
CA PHE A 313 -14.76 8.57 -13.25
C PHE A 313 -16.25 8.25 -13.20
N ASP A 314 -17.03 9.16 -12.62
CA ASP A 314 -18.49 9.14 -12.61
C ASP A 314 -19.00 9.92 -13.82
N ALA A 315 -19.51 9.20 -14.83
CA ALA A 315 -19.97 9.79 -16.08
C ALA A 315 -21.23 10.65 -15.90
N ASP A 316 -22.11 10.30 -14.96
CA ASP A 316 -23.35 11.01 -14.71
C ASP A 316 -23.07 12.37 -14.06
N ARG A 317 -22.13 12.40 -13.11
CA ARG A 317 -21.73 13.63 -12.41
C ARG A 317 -20.59 14.38 -13.10
N LYS A 318 -19.98 13.79 -14.14
CA LYS A 318 -18.81 14.32 -14.87
C LYS A 318 -17.67 14.71 -13.95
N CYS A 319 -17.38 13.88 -12.96
CA CYS A 319 -16.32 14.12 -11.98
C CYS A 319 -15.66 12.81 -11.54
N TYR A 320 -14.54 12.91 -10.85
CA TYR A 320 -13.88 11.78 -10.21
C TYR A 320 -14.37 11.61 -8.79
N VAL A 321 -14.64 10.37 -8.41
CA VAL A 321 -15.00 9.96 -7.05
C VAL A 321 -14.04 8.88 -6.58
N TRP A 322 -13.98 8.64 -5.28
CA TRP A 322 -13.20 7.53 -4.74
C TRP A 322 -13.74 6.19 -5.24
N LEU A 323 -12.82 5.31 -5.64
CA LEU A 323 -13.15 4.00 -6.18
C LEU A 323 -13.83 3.14 -5.13
N THR A 324 -13.17 3.02 -3.97
CA THR A 324 -13.64 2.29 -2.79
C THR A 324 -14.52 3.19 -1.92
N ALA A 325 -15.75 2.75 -1.66
CA ALA A 325 -16.64 3.36 -0.69
C ALA A 325 -16.26 2.88 0.72
N LEU A 326 -15.20 3.45 1.28
CA LEU A 326 -14.72 3.07 2.61
C LEU A 326 -15.77 3.22 3.70
N GLU A 327 -16.71 4.14 3.54
CA GLU A 327 -17.82 4.38 4.44
C GLU A 327 -18.72 3.14 4.57
N GLU A 328 -18.88 2.37 3.49
CA GLU A 328 -19.67 1.13 3.51
C GLU A 328 -18.94 -0.01 4.23
N SER A 329 -17.61 0.08 4.32
CA SER A 329 -16.77 -0.91 5.00
C SER A 329 -16.73 -0.77 6.53
N GLU A 330 -17.33 0.29 7.08
CA GLU A 330 -17.27 0.63 8.50
C GLU A 330 -17.72 -0.53 9.41
N ALA A 331 -18.71 -1.30 8.96
CA ALA A 331 -19.22 -2.47 9.68
C ALA A 331 -18.14 -3.51 9.98
N HIS A 332 -17.07 -3.56 9.17
CA HIS A 332 -15.99 -4.53 9.26
C HIS A 332 -14.77 -4.03 10.05
N TRP A 333 -14.78 -2.78 10.50
CA TRP A 333 -13.64 -2.19 11.22
C TRP A 333 -13.58 -2.60 12.70
N ARG A 334 -14.70 -3.11 13.22
CA ARG A 334 -14.81 -3.57 14.61
C ARG A 334 -14.57 -5.07 14.67
N GLY A 335 -13.44 -5.45 15.26
CA GLY A 335 -13.12 -6.86 15.52
C GLY A 335 -11.64 -7.07 15.62
#